data_AF-A0A5R9EY98-F1
#
_entry.id   AF-A0A5R9EY98-F1
#
_cell.length_a   1.000
_cell.length_b   1.000
_cell.length_c   1.000
_cell.angle_alpha   90.00
_cell.angle_beta   90.00
_cell.angle_gamma   90.00
#
_symmetry.space_group_name_H-M   'P 1'
#
loop_
_entity.id
_entity.type
_entity.pdbx_description
1 polymer ?
#
loop_
_entity_poly.entity_id
_entity_poly.type
_entity_poly.pdbx_seq_one_letter_code
_entity_poly.pdbx_strand_id
1 'polypeptide(L)' 'MLKKIIEGIIYFLITVLIFIVLWKVTGKVWEEFVPLNYKTNLIGFIFVTPIVIILSFSLSSMIFHFIRKSD' A
#
# COMPACT_ATOMS: atom_id res chain seq x y z
N MET A 1 -26.03 -7.73 -6.30
CA MET A 1 -24.80 -8.49 -5.99
C MET A 1 -23.63 -8.05 -6.85
N LEU A 2 -23.78 -8.04 -8.19
CA LEU A 2 -22.72 -7.63 -9.13
C LEU A 2 -22.09 -6.26 -8.82
N LYS A 3 -22.90 -5.24 -8.50
CA LYS A 3 -22.41 -3.89 -8.13
C LYS A 3 -21.44 -3.91 -6.93
N LYS A 4 -21.77 -4.66 -5.87
CA LYS A 4 -20.91 -4.79 -4.67
C LYS A 4 -19.60 -5.51 -4.98
N ILE A 5 -19.64 -6.51 -5.88
CA ILE A 5 -18.44 -7.22 -6.33
C ILE A 5 -17.53 -6.28 -7.12
N ILE A 6 -18.09 -5.51 -8.06
CA ILE A 6 -17.36 -4.53 -8.85
C ILE A 6 -16.71 -3.47 -7.94
N GLU A 7 -17.44 -2.93 -6.96
CA GLU A 7 -16.89 -2.00 -5.98
C GLU A 7 -15.72 -2.60 -5.20
N GLY A 8 -15.81 -3.87 -4.79
CA GLY A 8 -14.72 -4.58 -4.12
C GLY A 8 -13.48 -4.77 -5.01
N ILE A 9 -13.67 -5.06 -6.30
CA ILE A 9 -12.58 -5.17 -7.27
C ILE A 9 -11.88 -3.83 -7.46
N ILE A 10 -12.64 -2.74 -7.64
CA ILE A 10 -12.08 -1.40 -7.80
C ILE A 10 -11.32 -0.99 -6.53
N TYR A 11 -11.87 -1.29 -5.34
CA TYR A 11 -11.19 -1.06 -4.07
C TYR A 11 -9.85 -1.79 -3.99
N PHE A 12 -9.84 -3.06 -4.36
CA PHE A 12 -8.62 -3.85 -4.37
C PHE A 12 -7.59 -3.29 -5.36
N LEU A 13 -8.01 -2.96 -6.58
CA LEU A 13 -7.13 -2.39 -7.60
C LEU A 13 -6.48 -1.08 -7.14
N ILE A 14 -7.26 -0.17 -6.55
CA ILE A 14 -6.74 1.09 -6.00
C ILE A 14 -5.75 0.81 -4.86
N THR A 15 -6.07 -0.12 -3.97
CA THR A 15 -5.18 -0.51 -2.86
C THR A 15 -3.84 -1.06 -3.40
N VAL A 16 -3.86 -1.90 -4.42
CA VAL A 16 -2.65 -2.45 -5.06
C VAL A 16 -1.83 -1.33 -5.71
N LEU A 17 -2.47 -0.39 -6.41
CA LEU A 17 -1.77 0.76 -7.00
C LEU A 17 -1.08 1.61 -5.92
N ILE A 18 -1.77 1.90 -4.82
CA ILE A 18 -1.21 2.64 -3.68
C ILE A 18 -0.02 1.88 -3.10
N PHE A 19 -0.16 0.56 -2.90
CA PHE A 19 0.92 -0.29 -2.42
C PHE A 19 2.15 -0.22 -3.32
N ILE A 20 1.99 -0.36 -4.64
CA ILE A 20 3.11 -0.28 -5.59
C ILE A 20 3.84 1.05 -5.49
N VAL A 21 3.09 2.16 -5.40
CA VAL A 21 3.68 3.51 -5.26
C VAL A 21 4.43 3.63 -3.95
N LEU A 22 3.80 3.29 -2.81
CA LEU A 22 4.43 3.35 -1.50
C LEU A 22 5.67 2.45 -1.40
N TRP A 23 5.60 1.25 -1.97
CA TRP A 23 6.71 0.31 -2.00
C TRP A 23 7.89 0.88 -2.78
N LYS A 24 7.66 1.47 -3.95
CA LYS A 24 8.72 2.13 -4.74
C LYS A 24 9.36 3.30 -4.00
N VAL A 25 8.55 4.15 -3.36
CA VAL A 25 9.07 5.28 -2.57
C VAL A 25 9.90 4.76 -1.41
N THR A 26 9.38 3.78 -0.69
CA THR A 26 10.07 3.17 0.45
C THR A 26 11.37 2.50 0.02
N GLY A 27 11.39 1.81 -1.13
CA GLY A 27 12.60 1.20 -1.69
C GLY A 27 13.68 2.23 -2.00
N LYS A 28 13.31 3.38 -2.60
CA LYS A 28 14.27 4.46 -2.86
C LYS A 28 14.87 5.04 -1.58
N VAL A 29 14.02 5.32 -0.59
CA VAL A 29 14.46 5.79 0.73
C VAL A 29 15.34 4.73 1.40
N TRP A 30 14.96 3.46 1.30
CA TRP A 30 15.71 2.37 1.89
C TRP A 30 17.13 2.26 1.32
N GLU A 31 17.27 2.31 0.00
CA GLU A 31 18.58 2.25 -0.66
C GLU A 31 19.49 3.43 -0.31
N GLU A 32 18.92 4.61 -0.03
CA GLU A 32 19.68 5.81 0.32
C GLU A 32 20.12 5.85 1.79
N PHE A 33 19.30 5.32 2.71
CA PHE A 33 19.54 5.43 4.15
C PHE A 33 19.98 4.12 4.83
N VAL A 34 19.76 2.96 4.22
CA VAL A 34 20.00 1.66 4.84
C VAL A 34 21.09 0.89 4.09
N PRO A 35 22.16 0.45 4.77
CA PRO A 35 23.21 -0.33 4.12
C PRO A 35 22.65 -1.63 3.51
N LEU A 36 23.01 -1.90 2.27
CA LEU A 36 22.62 -3.10 1.51
C LEU A 36 23.32 -4.35 2.09
N ASN A 37 22.74 -4.93 3.14
CA ASN A 37 23.15 -6.21 3.69
C ASN A 37 21.94 -7.09 3.98
N TYR A 38 22.16 -8.39 4.13
CA TYR A 38 21.07 -9.35 4.26
C TYR A 38 20.23 -9.12 5.52
N LYS A 39 20.85 -8.70 6.64
CA LYS A 39 20.16 -8.49 7.93
C LYS A 39 19.17 -7.34 7.84
N THR A 40 19.61 -6.21 7.27
CA THR A 40 18.75 -5.04 7.08
C THR A 40 17.64 -5.36 6.08
N ASN A 41 17.95 -5.99 4.95
CA ASN A 41 16.93 -6.35 3.95
C ASN A 41 15.85 -7.30 4.52
N LEU A 42 16.22 -8.22 5.43
CA LEU A 42 15.28 -9.05 6.18
C LEU A 42 14.36 -8.20 7.08
N ILE A 43 14.88 -7.16 7.73
CA ILE A 43 14.07 -6.19 8.50
C ILE A 43 13.10 -5.45 7.58
N GLY A 44 13.58 -4.99 6.42
CA GLY A 44 12.74 -4.39 5.38
C GLY A 44 11.58 -5.33 5.01
N PHE A 45 11.88 -6.58 4.72
CA PHE A 45 10.85 -7.55 4.36
C PHE A 45 9.86 -7.83 5.50
N ILE A 46 10.34 -8.07 6.72
CA ILE A 46 9.52 -8.50 7.86
C ILE A 46 8.69 -7.35 8.45
N PHE A 47 9.26 -6.15 8.57
CA PHE A 47 8.61 -5.04 9.27
C PHE A 47 8.09 -3.97 8.32
N VAL A 48 8.86 -3.60 7.30
CA VAL A 48 8.46 -2.52 6.39
C VAL A 48 7.33 -2.96 5.48
N THR A 49 7.35 -4.20 4.98
CA THR A 49 6.25 -4.71 4.12
C THR A 49 4.88 -4.67 4.81
N PRO A 50 4.69 -5.21 6.04
CA PRO A 50 3.41 -5.09 6.73
C PRO A 50 2.97 -3.64 6.96
N ILE A 51 3.90 -2.75 7.31
CA ILE A 51 3.60 -1.32 7.51
C ILE A 51 3.07 -0.70 6.20
N VAL A 52 3.76 -0.94 5.08
CA VAL A 52 3.35 -0.43 3.77
C VAL A 52 1.99 -0.99 3.36
N ILE A 53 1.71 -2.27 3.65
CA ILE A 53 0.39 -2.89 3.42
C ILE A 53 -0.69 -2.16 4.23
N ILE A 54 -0.50 -2.00 5.55
CA ILE A 54 -1.48 -1.33 6.41
C ILE A 54 -1.75 0.10 5.95
N LEU A 55 -0.71 0.85 5.58
CA LEU A 55 -0.84 2.19 5.04
C LEU A 55 -1.62 2.21 3.72
N SER A 56 -1.37 1.24 2.84
CA SER A 56 -2.07 1.13 1.56
C SER A 56 -3.57 0.91 1.73
N PHE A 57 -3.96 0.00 2.64
CA PHE A 57 -5.36 -0.24 2.98
C PHE A 57 -6.00 0.99 3.65
N SER A 58 -5.28 1.66 4.54
CA SER A 58 -5.78 2.85 5.24
C SER A 58 -6.05 4.00 4.25
N LEU A 59 -5.10 4.27 3.34
CA LEU A 59 -5.24 5.29 2.30
C LEU A 59 -6.37 4.96 1.32
N SER A 60 -6.44 3.70 0.87
CA SER A 60 -7.52 3.25 -0.01
C SER A 60 -8.89 3.40 0.65
N SER A 61 -9.02 3.03 1.93
CA SER A 61 -10.23 3.20 2.72
C SER A 61 -10.65 4.66 2.83
N MET A 62 -9.69 5.57 3.08
CA MET A 62 -9.95 7.01 3.10
C MET A 62 -10.45 7.51 1.75
N ILE A 63 -9.78 7.14 0.65
CA ILE A 63 -10.19 7.54 -0.71
C ILE A 63 -11.62 7.08 -1.00
N PHE A 64 -11.95 5.82 -0.72
CA PHE A 64 -13.30 5.30 -0.93
C PHE A 64 -14.35 5.94 -0.03
N HIS A 65 -13.98 6.28 1.22
CA HIS A 65 -14.85 7.03 2.11
C HIS A 65 -15.18 8.42 1.54
N PHE A 66 -14.19 9.13 1.00
CA PHE A 66 -14.41 10.43 0.38
C PHE A 66 -15.24 10.33 -0.89
N ILE A 67 -14.93 9.39 -1.79
CA ILE A 67 -15.68 9.19 -3.05
C ILE A 67 -17.17 8.89 -2.75
N ARG A 68 -17.45 8.02 -1.78
CA ARG A 68 -18.83 7.68 -1.40
C ARG A 68 -19.56 8.79 -0.65
N LYS A 69 -18.84 9.76 -0.08
CA LYS A 69 -19.42 10.91 0.63
C LYS A 69 -19.67 12.10 -0.31
N SER A 70 -19.01 12.13 -1.47
CA SER A 70 -19.19 13.15 -2.51
C SER A 70 -20.34 12.85 -3.48
N ASP A 71 -20.95 11.66 -3.39
CA ASP A 71 -22.22 11.30 -4.04
C ASP A 71 -23.40 11.51 -3.09
#